data_AF-A0A1V2MEX4-F1
#
_entry.id   AF-A0A1V2MEX4-F1
#
_cell.length_a   1.000
_cell.length_b   1.000
_cell.length_c   1.000
_cell.angle_alpha   90.00
_cell.angle_beta   90.00
_cell.angle_gamma   90.00
#
_symmetry.space_group_name_H-M   'P 1'
#
loop_
_entity.id
_entity.type
_entity.pdbx_description
1 polymer ?
#
loop_
_entity_poly.entity_id
_entity_poly.type
_entity_poly.pdbx_seq_one_letter_code
_entity_poly.pdbx_strand_id
1 'polypeptide(L)'
;MKVACTVWCRGKNGDCLKILPIAIKVLDRGEGGNIINMLIVGEKESIEIETEYLIRTFFSPREIDVIRADKRSIGGLSILPSAFFAFDIDYNYGVLENIMIYGGGNGHGVGMSQEGVRGMVDRGYKYDEILKHYYPGIEIGTIK
;
A
#
# COMPACT_ATOMS: atom_id res chain seq x y z
N MET A 1 -9.62 5.23 8.34
CA MET A 1 -10.62 4.29 7.76
C MET A 1 -10.82 3.16 8.75
N LYS A 2 -12.04 2.86 9.22
CA LYS A 2 -12.30 1.72 10.13
C LYS A 2 -12.54 0.45 9.31
N VAL A 3 -11.73 -0.59 9.49
CA VAL A 3 -11.89 -1.88 8.80
C VAL A 3 -12.41 -2.91 9.82
N ALA A 4 -13.61 -3.47 9.60
CA ALA A 4 -14.11 -4.58 10.41
C ALA A 4 -13.31 -5.84 10.12
N CYS A 5 -12.76 -6.45 11.17
CA CYS A 5 -11.74 -7.49 11.07
C CYS A 5 -12.32 -8.87 10.72
N THR A 6 -12.53 -9.14 9.44
CA THR A 6 -12.54 -10.51 8.93
C THR A 6 -11.67 -10.52 7.68
N VAL A 7 -10.41 -10.92 7.84
CA VAL A 7 -9.49 -10.95 6.71
C VAL A 7 -9.52 -12.34 6.07
N TRP A 8 -9.80 -12.35 4.78
CA TRP A 8 -9.80 -13.55 3.96
C TRP A 8 -8.44 -13.69 3.29
N CYS A 9 -7.62 -14.60 3.78
CA CYS A 9 -6.30 -14.86 3.24
C CYS A 9 -6.35 -16.10 2.35
N ARG A 10 -5.77 -16.05 1.14
CA ARG A 10 -5.63 -17.25 0.29
C ARG A 10 -4.43 -18.04 0.79
N GLY A 11 -4.67 -19.25 1.32
CA GLY A 11 -3.61 -20.17 1.72
C GLY A 11 -2.79 -20.66 0.51
N LYS A 12 -1.61 -21.24 0.76
CA LYS A 12 -0.72 -21.78 -0.28
C LYS A 12 -1.38 -22.82 -1.20
N ASN A 13 -2.50 -23.42 -0.78
CA ASN A 13 -3.28 -24.41 -1.53
C ASN A 13 -4.54 -23.84 -2.21
N GLY A 14 -4.74 -22.51 -2.22
CA GLY A 14 -5.90 -21.88 -2.84
C GLY A 14 -7.14 -21.77 -1.95
N ASP A 15 -7.09 -22.29 -0.73
CA ASP A 15 -8.17 -22.20 0.25
C ASP A 15 -8.30 -20.78 0.83
N CYS A 16 -9.54 -20.29 0.97
CA CYS A 16 -9.85 -19.05 1.68
C CYS A 16 -9.82 -19.30 3.20
N LEU A 17 -8.70 -19.00 3.84
CA LEU A 17 -8.55 -19.02 5.29
C LEU A 17 -9.17 -17.76 5.89
N LYS A 18 -10.17 -17.95 6.76
CA LYS A 18 -10.64 -16.90 7.66
C LYS A 18 -9.64 -16.78 8.80
N ILE A 19 -8.91 -15.69 8.84
CA ILE A 19 -7.99 -15.40 9.94
C ILE A 19 -8.64 -14.33 10.80
N LEU A 20 -8.73 -14.60 12.11
CA LEU A 20 -8.96 -13.59 13.13
C LEU A 20 -7.58 -13.14 13.59
N PRO A 21 -7.05 -12.02 13.09
CA PRO A 21 -5.71 -11.56 13.44
C PRO A 21 -5.69 -11.09 14.90
N ILE A 22 -4.78 -11.67 15.68
CA ILE A 22 -4.42 -11.21 17.03
C ILE A 22 -3.48 -10.02 16.93
N ALA A 23 -2.55 -10.04 15.97
CA ALA A 23 -1.62 -8.94 15.77
C ALA A 23 -1.24 -8.79 14.30
N ILE A 24 -0.89 -7.56 13.92
CA ILE A 24 -0.40 -7.20 12.59
C ILE A 24 0.91 -6.45 12.81
N LYS A 25 1.98 -6.91 12.15
CA LYS A 25 3.31 -6.32 12.27
C LYS A 25 3.85 -5.99 10.89
N VAL A 26 4.46 -4.82 10.77
CA VAL A 26 5.31 -4.50 9.61
C VAL A 26 6.69 -5.08 9.90
N LEU A 27 7.17 -5.96 9.02
CA LEU A 27 8.51 -6.52 9.13
C LEU A 27 9.51 -5.60 8.43
N ASP A 28 9.24 -5.28 7.16
CA ASP A 28 10.17 -4.50 6.33
C ASP A 28 9.46 -3.43 5.50
N ARG A 29 10.18 -2.34 5.29
CA ARG A 29 9.84 -1.29 4.33
C ARG A 29 10.96 -1.16 3.30
N GLY A 30 10.59 -0.90 2.05
CA GLY A 30 11.55 -0.56 0.99
C GLY A 30 12.16 0.82 1.21
N GLU A 31 13.17 1.18 0.41
CA GLU A 31 13.87 2.47 0.51
C GLU A 31 12.93 3.68 0.39
N GLY A 32 11.87 3.57 -0.42
CA GLY A 32 10.85 4.61 -0.55
C GLY A 32 9.90 4.71 0.64
N GLY A 33 9.93 3.76 1.58
CA GLY A 33 9.04 3.66 2.73
C GLY A 33 7.77 2.83 2.51
N ASN A 34 7.59 2.22 1.32
CA ASN A 34 6.49 1.29 1.06
C ASN A 34 6.69 0.02 1.87
N ILE A 35 5.60 -0.53 2.42
CA ILE A 35 5.66 -1.81 3.09
C ILE A 35 5.88 -2.91 2.05
N ILE A 36 6.93 -3.72 2.25
CA ILE A 36 7.27 -4.84 1.36
C ILE A 36 7.10 -6.19 2.04
N ASN A 37 7.06 -6.21 3.38
CA ASN A 37 6.86 -7.42 4.16
C ASN A 37 6.04 -7.15 5.43
N MET A 38 5.05 -8.00 5.70
CA MET A 38 4.19 -7.93 6.87
C MET A 38 3.93 -9.32 7.46
N LEU A 39 3.77 -9.38 8.77
CA LEU A 39 3.35 -10.58 9.49
C LEU A 39 1.95 -10.38 10.07
N ILE A 40 1.04 -11.28 9.72
CA ILE A 40 -0.29 -11.40 10.30
C ILE A 40 -0.26 -12.57 11.28
N VAL A 41 -0.41 -12.28 12.57
CA VAL A 41 -0.41 -13.29 13.64
C VAL A 41 -1.86 -13.66 13.95
N GLY A 42 -2.25 -14.88 13.66
CA GLY A 42 -3.52 -15.47 14.09
C GLY A 42 -3.35 -16.36 15.33
N GLU A 43 -4.47 -16.90 15.84
CA GLU A 43 -4.47 -17.82 16.99
C GLU A 43 -3.73 -19.14 16.73
N LYS A 44 -3.86 -19.70 15.51
CA LYS A 44 -3.31 -21.01 15.17
C LYS A 44 -2.05 -20.93 14.32
N GLU A 45 -1.99 -19.94 13.45
CA GLU A 45 -0.92 -19.77 12.48
C GLU A 45 -0.63 -18.29 12.27
N SER A 46 0.59 -17.99 11.82
CA SER A 46 0.98 -16.66 11.36
C SER A 46 1.29 -16.72 9.87
N ILE A 47 0.87 -15.70 9.14
CA ILE A 47 1.10 -15.57 7.70
C ILE A 47 2.02 -14.39 7.45
N GLU A 48 3.11 -14.66 6.76
CA GLU A 48 3.97 -13.63 6.19
C GLU A 48 3.45 -13.27 4.79
N ILE A 49 3.26 -11.97 4.57
CA ILE A 49 2.77 -11.40 3.32
C ILE A 49 3.91 -10.60 2.71
N GLU A 50 4.52 -11.19 1.70
CA GLU A 50 5.60 -10.58 0.94
C GLU A 50 5.04 -9.81 -0.25
N THR A 51 5.74 -8.77 -0.65
CA THR A 51 5.43 -7.86 -1.77
C THR A 51 4.32 -6.83 -1.51
N GLU A 52 4.54 -5.66 -2.09
CA GLU A 52 3.60 -4.53 -2.08
C GLU A 52 2.22 -4.90 -2.64
N TYR A 53 2.20 -5.70 -3.71
CA TYR A 53 0.96 -6.09 -4.38
C TYR A 53 0.06 -6.95 -3.49
N LEU A 54 0.63 -7.96 -2.83
CA LEU A 54 -0.14 -8.83 -1.93
C LEU A 54 -0.62 -8.06 -0.71
N ILE A 55 0.23 -7.22 -0.11
CA ILE A 55 -0.15 -6.35 1.01
C ILE A 55 -1.35 -5.47 0.64
N ARG A 56 -1.29 -4.81 -0.53
CA ARG A 56 -2.38 -3.93 -0.96
C ARG A 56 -3.67 -4.65 -1.28
N THR A 57 -3.56 -5.87 -1.80
CA THR A 57 -4.72 -6.72 -2.12
C THR A 57 -5.33 -7.33 -0.86
N PHE A 58 -4.50 -7.58 0.16
CA PHE A 58 -4.94 -8.09 1.46
C PHE A 58 -5.77 -7.04 2.21
N PHE A 59 -5.36 -5.78 2.17
CA PHE A 59 -6.07 -4.66 2.81
C PHE A 59 -7.07 -3.94 1.89
N SER A 60 -7.53 -4.58 0.80
CA SER A 60 -8.44 -3.97 -0.16
C SER A 60 -9.75 -3.49 0.49
N PRO A 61 -10.09 -2.19 0.40
CA PRO A 61 -11.32 -1.65 0.96
C PRO A 61 -12.49 -1.89 0.01
N ARG A 62 -12.91 -3.16 -0.13
CA ARG A 62 -14.00 -3.55 -1.04
C ARG A 62 -15.37 -3.08 -0.56
N GLU A 63 -15.59 -3.14 0.75
CA GLU A 63 -16.88 -2.85 1.40
C GLU A 63 -16.86 -1.55 2.20
N ILE A 64 -15.73 -0.83 2.17
CA ILE A 64 -15.53 0.39 2.94
C ILE A 64 -15.04 1.51 2.04
N ASP A 65 -15.36 2.72 2.45
CA ASP A 65 -15.03 3.94 1.75
C ASP A 65 -13.65 4.47 2.16
N VAL A 66 -12.82 4.79 1.17
CA VAL A 66 -11.55 5.50 1.36
C VAL A 66 -11.79 6.99 1.22
N ILE A 67 -11.49 7.73 2.29
CA ILE A 67 -11.52 9.20 2.28
C ILE A 67 -10.17 9.70 1.77
N ARG A 68 -10.19 10.44 0.67
CA ARG A 68 -9.00 11.05 0.07
C ARG A 68 -8.65 12.38 0.75
N ALA A 69 -7.43 12.86 0.49
CA ALA A 69 -6.96 14.16 0.96
C ALA A 69 -7.83 15.34 0.49
N ASP A 70 -8.52 15.21 -0.65
CA ASP A 70 -9.48 16.19 -1.17
C ASP A 70 -10.88 16.07 -0.52
N LYS A 71 -11.02 15.27 0.55
CA LYS A 71 -12.25 14.97 1.29
C LYS A 71 -13.31 14.20 0.50
N ARG A 72 -12.98 13.73 -0.70
CA ARG A 72 -13.88 12.86 -1.47
C ARG A 72 -13.79 11.43 -0.98
N SER A 73 -14.93 10.75 -0.99
CA SER A 73 -15.02 9.32 -0.68
C SER A 73 -14.96 8.50 -1.95
N ILE A 74 -14.21 7.39 -1.93
CA ILE A 74 -14.21 6.37 -2.98
C ILE A 74 -14.41 5.00 -2.32
N GLY A 75 -15.51 4.34 -2.64
CA GLY A 75 -15.80 2.98 -2.23
C GLY A 75 -15.42 1.94 -3.29
N GLY A 76 -15.49 0.67 -2.92
CA GLY A 76 -15.42 -0.46 -3.87
C GLY A 76 -14.03 -0.69 -4.47
N LEU A 77 -12.95 -0.28 -3.80
CA LEU A 77 -11.61 -0.47 -4.33
C LEU A 77 -11.18 -1.93 -4.20
N SER A 78 -10.79 -2.53 -5.32
CA SER A 78 -10.30 -3.91 -5.40
C SER A 78 -8.89 -4.08 -4.85
N ILE A 79 -8.13 -3.00 -4.70
CA ILE A 79 -6.75 -2.93 -4.20
C ILE A 79 -6.53 -1.58 -3.50
N LEU A 80 -5.72 -1.54 -2.43
CA LEU A 80 -5.29 -0.27 -1.88
C LEU A 80 -4.51 0.56 -2.90
N PRO A 81 -4.62 1.90 -2.89
CA PRO A 81 -3.90 2.77 -3.82
C PRO A 81 -2.38 2.60 -3.78
N SER A 82 -1.80 2.31 -2.61
CA SER A 82 -0.35 2.12 -2.43
C SER A 82 -0.06 1.28 -1.18
N ALA A 83 1.20 0.86 -0.98
CA ALA A 83 1.70 0.36 0.31
C ALA A 83 2.42 1.43 1.15
N PHE A 84 2.29 2.71 0.83
CA PHE A 84 2.80 3.82 1.65
C PHE A 84 1.74 4.20 2.70
N PHE A 85 1.46 3.27 3.61
CA PHE A 85 0.53 3.49 4.71
C PHE A 85 1.13 3.09 6.07
N ALA A 86 0.50 3.60 7.10
CA ALA A 86 0.63 3.19 8.48
C ALA A 86 -0.77 2.81 8.99
N PHE A 87 -0.81 2.17 10.16
CA PHE A 87 -2.06 1.79 10.78
C PHE A 87 -2.00 1.93 12.29
N ASP A 88 -3.11 2.39 12.86
CA ASP A 88 -3.37 2.29 14.29
C ASP A 88 -4.31 1.11 14.53
N ILE A 89 -4.06 0.31 15.56
CA ILE A 89 -4.87 -0.85 15.90
C ILE A 89 -5.44 -0.64 17.30
N ASP A 90 -6.76 -0.69 17.40
CA ASP A 90 -7.48 -0.63 18.66
C ASP A 90 -7.82 -2.06 19.12
N TYR A 91 -7.38 -2.37 20.34
CA TYR A 91 -7.69 -3.63 21.02
C TYR A 91 -8.68 -3.39 22.15
N ASN A 92 -9.65 -4.28 22.27
CA ASN A 92 -10.64 -4.28 23.34
C ASN A 92 -10.62 -5.63 24.05
N TYR A 93 -10.27 -5.63 25.34
CA TYR A 93 -10.02 -6.84 26.13
C TYR A 93 -9.09 -7.87 25.45
N GLY A 94 -8.07 -7.39 24.71
CA GLY A 94 -7.12 -8.25 24.00
C GLY A 94 -7.60 -8.77 22.64
N VAL A 95 -8.81 -8.39 22.22
CA VAL A 95 -9.36 -8.70 20.89
C VAL A 95 -9.19 -7.49 19.98
N LEU A 96 -8.72 -7.71 18.75
CA LEU A 96 -8.61 -6.65 17.75
C LEU A 96 -10.01 -6.20 17.33
N GLU A 97 -10.36 -4.95 17.63
CA GLU A 97 -11.70 -4.39 17.36
C GLU A 97 -11.68 -3.53 16.09
N ASN A 98 -10.66 -2.71 15.92
CA ASN A 98 -10.60 -1.75 14.83
C ASN A 98 -9.18 -1.54 14.32
N ILE A 99 -9.05 -1.34 13.01
CA ILE A 99 -7.81 -0.94 12.36
C ILE A 99 -8.07 0.35 11.62
N MET A 100 -7.30 1.39 11.94
CA MET A 100 -7.28 2.64 11.21
C MET A 100 -6.09 2.70 10.27
N ILE A 101 -6.32 2.49 8.97
CA ILE A 101 -5.28 2.69 7.95
C ILE A 101 -5.29 4.15 7.49
N TYR A 102 -4.10 4.75 7.41
CA TYR A 102 -3.86 6.08 6.87
C TYR A 102 -2.53 6.11 6.10
N GLY A 103 -2.47 6.89 5.03
CA GLY A 103 -1.32 6.89 4.13
C GLY A 103 -1.56 7.75 2.91
N GLY A 104 -0.70 7.58 1.91
CA GLY A 104 -0.77 8.36 0.68
C GLY A 104 -0.16 7.67 -0.51
N GLY A 105 -0.11 8.39 -1.63
CA GLY A 105 0.39 7.86 -2.90
C GLY A 105 -0.63 7.00 -3.64
N ASN A 106 -0.34 6.78 -4.92
CA ASN A 106 -1.14 5.97 -5.82
C ASN A 106 -0.19 5.30 -6.83
N GLY A 107 -0.13 3.97 -6.81
CA GLY A 107 0.80 3.17 -7.59
C GLY A 107 1.86 2.47 -6.73
N HIS A 108 2.75 1.75 -7.43
CA HIS A 108 3.75 0.86 -6.83
C HIS A 108 5.02 1.57 -6.33
N GLY A 109 5.15 2.88 -6.58
CA GLY A 109 6.24 3.70 -6.02
C GLY A 109 7.63 3.48 -6.63
N VAL A 110 7.73 2.93 -7.86
CA VAL A 110 9.02 2.72 -8.55
C VAL A 110 9.09 3.57 -9.82
N GLY A 111 10.25 4.17 -10.08
CA GLY A 111 10.51 4.98 -11.25
C GLY A 111 10.02 6.41 -11.07
N MET A 112 9.17 6.87 -11.99
CA MET A 112 8.80 8.28 -12.11
C MET A 112 7.45 8.61 -11.48
N SER A 113 7.45 9.55 -10.54
CA SER A 113 6.22 10.08 -9.93
C SER A 113 5.57 11.10 -10.87
N GLN A 114 4.36 10.80 -11.38
CA GLN A 114 3.64 11.72 -12.28
C GLN A 114 3.35 13.08 -11.64
N GLU A 115 2.95 13.10 -10.36
CA GLU A 115 2.76 14.34 -9.61
C GLU A 115 4.08 15.07 -9.36
N GLY A 116 5.17 14.32 -9.16
CA GLY A 116 6.50 14.91 -9.04
C GLY A 116 6.99 15.52 -10.36
N VAL A 117 6.73 14.87 -11.50
CA VAL A 117 6.98 15.43 -12.85
C VAL A 117 6.21 16.72 -13.02
N ARG A 118 4.92 16.75 -12.68
CA ARG A 118 4.09 17.96 -12.74
C ARG A 118 4.70 19.09 -11.92
N GLY A 119 5.09 18.82 -10.67
CA GLY A 119 5.74 19.81 -9.81
C GLY A 119 7.09 20.30 -10.34
N MET A 120 7.86 19.45 -11.05
CA MET A 120 9.09 19.86 -11.73
C MET A 120 8.80 20.72 -12.97
N VAL A 121 7.79 20.36 -13.78
CA VAL A 121 7.37 21.20 -14.92
C VAL A 121 6.91 22.58 -14.44
N ASP A 122 6.11 22.65 -13.38
CA ASP A 122 5.63 23.90 -12.78
C ASP A 122 6.78 24.79 -12.27
N ARG A 123 7.95 24.20 -11.96
CA ARG A 123 9.18 24.90 -11.57
C ARG A 123 10.12 25.22 -12.74
N GLY A 124 9.74 24.88 -13.97
CA GLY A 124 10.48 25.20 -15.19
C GLY A 124 11.54 24.19 -15.61
N TYR A 125 11.57 22.99 -15.02
CA TYR A 125 12.49 21.93 -15.43
C TYR A 125 12.10 21.38 -16.81
N LYS A 126 13.09 21.06 -17.63
CA LYS A 126 12.92 20.43 -18.94
C LYS A 126 12.75 18.91 -18.81
N TYR A 127 12.23 18.29 -19.87
CA TYR A 127 11.96 16.86 -19.89
C TYR A 127 13.23 16.02 -19.64
N ASP A 128 14.40 16.44 -20.14
CA ASP A 128 15.66 15.72 -19.98
C ASP A 128 16.20 15.79 -18.55
N GLU A 129 16.01 16.93 -17.87
CA GLU A 129 16.33 17.10 -16.45
C GLU A 129 15.43 16.23 -15.57
N ILE A 130 14.13 16.21 -15.88
CA ILE A 130 13.15 15.38 -15.18
C ILE A 130 13.48 13.90 -15.33
N LEU A 131 13.77 13.44 -16.55
CA LEU A 131 14.09 12.03 -16.79
C LEU A 131 15.39 11.63 -16.09
N LYS A 132 16.44 12.47 -16.14
CA LYS A 132 17.71 12.21 -15.43
C LYS A 132 17.56 12.20 -13.91
N HIS A 133 16.59 12.93 -13.36
CA HIS A 133 16.26 12.91 -11.94
C HIS A 133 15.67 11.56 -11.51
N TYR A 134 14.69 11.04 -12.25
CA TYR A 134 14.02 9.78 -11.91
C TYR A 134 14.79 8.53 -12.36
N TYR A 135 15.64 8.66 -13.38
CA TYR A 135 16.42 7.57 -13.94
C TYR A 135 17.89 8.00 -14.05
N PRO A 136 18.65 7.90 -12.94
CA PRO A 136 20.06 8.29 -12.95
C PRO A 136 20.86 7.46 -13.97
N GLY A 137 21.71 8.14 -14.75
CA GLY A 137 22.62 7.48 -15.70
C GLY A 137 22.01 7.10 -17.06
N ILE A 138 20.77 7.51 -17.36
CA ILE A 138 20.20 7.28 -18.71
C ILE A 138 20.80 8.22 -19.76
N GLU A 139 20.77 7.76 -21.00
CA GLU A 139 20.96 8.59 -22.19
C GLU A 139 19.66 8.69 -22.98
N ILE A 140 19.40 9.86 -23.57
CA ILE A 140 18.21 10.11 -24.37
C ILE A 140 18.62 10.07 -25.84
N GLY A 141 18.06 9.12 -26.58
CA GLY A 141 18.33 8.93 -28.00
C GLY A 141 17.06 8.97 -28.85
N THR A 142 17.24 9.10 -30.16
CA THR A 142 16.16 9.03 -31.15
C THR A 142 16.13 7.64 -31.76
N ILE A 143 14.95 7.02 -31.81
CA ILE A 143 14.74 5.76 -32.54
C ILE A 143 14.54 6.12 -34.03
N LYS A 144 15.30 5.47 -34.90
CA LYS A 144 15.20 5.61 -36.36
C LYS A 144 14.22 4.61 -36.95
#